data_AF-A0A7S3PZK8-F1
#
_entry.id   AF-A0A7S3PZK8-F1
#
_cell.length_a   1.000
_cell.length_b   1.000
_cell.length_c   1.000
_cell.angle_alpha   90.00
_cell.angle_beta   90.00
_cell.angle_gamma   90.00
#
_symmetry.space_group_name_H-M   'P 1'
#
loop_
_entity.id
_entity.type
_entity.pdbx_description
1 polymer ?
#
loop_
_entity_poly.entity_id
_entity_poly.type
_entity_poly.pdbx_seq_one_letter_code
_entity_poly.pdbx_strand_id
1 'polypeptide(L)'
;MAWGFGGFRHGSKKKKKTKSYDSWFERHSSEQLKTLLKAASLPVSGTKSKQIERLLQCPLTNIYAPEIRGMNMFNNYITLEQIKARCREAKLSPGGSKFDLVLRLIENDNDANIRSNTTPSKSNSKKRSADSRDHADVTPGDCSESDAESVAPSKKKRKVAPATKKQNKSLEGEALEKRKRFRFQKLNKQIFDRLQWKASYKHMNGDFIKGGRVEIDCPEPEVFIAMFADDDECCEGKSKSMEGKLKGDTNGIKKASSGKLSRSFKTDDDVECSGLKGKTYRLGSEAVLKSPTSVSLHHGKLACSFKYTVM
;
A
#
# COMPACT_ATOMS: atom_id res chain seq x y z
N MET A 1 -13.46 37.69 62.21
CA MET A 1 -12.71 38.01 60.98
C MET A 1 -12.39 36.70 60.28
N ALA A 2 -13.12 36.36 59.21
CA ALA A 2 -12.93 35.16 58.43
C ALA A 2 -12.39 35.55 57.05
N TRP A 3 -11.13 35.23 56.78
CA TRP A 3 -10.49 35.47 55.48
C TRP A 3 -10.79 34.27 54.57
N GLY A 4 -11.70 34.46 53.62
CA GLY A 4 -12.05 33.46 52.61
C GLY A 4 -11.02 33.43 51.48
N PHE A 5 -10.20 32.38 51.42
CA PHE A 5 -9.33 32.08 50.29
C PHE A 5 -10.16 31.46 49.15
N GLY A 6 -10.66 32.30 48.25
CA GLY A 6 -11.27 31.89 46.99
C GLY A 6 -10.22 31.40 45.99
N GLY A 7 -10.04 30.09 45.89
CA GLY A 7 -9.15 29.45 44.92
C GLY A 7 -9.72 29.49 43.49
N PHE A 8 -9.19 30.37 42.65
CA PHE A 8 -9.42 30.37 41.20
C PHE A 8 -8.83 29.09 40.58
N ARG A 9 -9.69 28.10 40.29
CA ARG A 9 -9.34 26.93 39.49
C ARG A 9 -9.09 27.36 38.04
N HIS A 10 -7.82 27.44 37.65
CA HIS A 10 -7.41 27.55 36.24
C HIS A 10 -7.96 26.37 35.44
N GLY A 11 -8.94 26.64 34.56
CA GLY A 11 -9.47 25.66 33.61
C GLY A 11 -8.37 25.20 32.65
N SER A 12 -8.04 23.91 32.71
CA SER A 12 -7.09 23.27 31.80
C SER A 12 -7.62 23.34 30.37
N LYS A 13 -6.99 24.18 29.54
CA LYS A 13 -7.29 24.30 28.11
C LYS A 13 -7.16 22.92 27.47
N LYS A 14 -8.29 22.36 26.99
CA LYS A 14 -8.32 21.11 26.22
C LYS A 14 -7.35 21.24 25.04
N LYS A 15 -6.25 20.50 25.07
CA LYS A 15 -5.32 20.38 23.92
C LYS A 15 -6.12 19.86 22.73
N LYS A 16 -6.21 20.66 21.66
CA LYS A 16 -6.80 20.24 20.39
C LYS A 16 -6.01 19.02 19.89
N LYS A 17 -6.69 17.90 19.68
CA LYS A 17 -6.09 16.72 19.05
C LYS A 17 -5.63 17.13 17.65
N THR A 18 -4.33 17.02 17.40
CA THR A 18 -3.78 17.19 16.05
C THR A 18 -4.39 16.12 15.16
N LYS A 19 -5.04 16.52 14.05
CA LYS A 19 -5.51 15.57 13.05
C LYS A 19 -4.30 14.73 12.59
N SER A 20 -4.47 13.41 12.60
CA SER A 20 -3.52 12.53 11.92
C SER A 20 -3.72 12.77 10.43
N TYR A 21 -2.66 13.20 9.77
CA TYR A 21 -2.64 13.33 8.33
C TYR A 21 -2.05 12.03 7.78
N ASP A 22 -2.74 11.42 6.82
CA ASP A 22 -2.37 10.10 6.28
C ASP A 22 -1.33 10.22 5.15
N SER A 23 -1.14 11.43 4.61
CA SER A 23 -0.15 11.72 3.57
C SER A 23 0.67 12.98 3.85
N TRP A 24 1.94 12.96 3.46
CA TRP A 24 2.83 14.13 3.48
C TRP A 24 2.22 15.33 2.72
N PHE A 25 1.50 15.08 1.62
CA PHE A 25 0.87 16.12 0.81
C PHE A 25 -0.21 16.92 1.56
N GLU A 26 -0.88 16.33 2.54
CA GLU A 26 -1.96 17.02 3.26
C GLU A 26 -1.46 18.20 4.09
N ARG A 27 -0.17 18.19 4.45
CA ARG A 27 0.49 19.25 5.23
C ARG A 27 0.87 20.47 4.40
N HIS A 28 0.93 20.34 3.08
CA HIS A 28 1.32 21.43 2.20
C HIS A 28 0.19 22.44 1.98
N SER A 29 0.54 23.70 1.73
CA SER A 29 -0.44 24.72 1.33
C SER A 29 -1.01 24.39 -0.05
N SER A 30 -2.17 24.98 -0.39
CA SER A 30 -2.74 24.84 -1.74
C SER A 30 -1.78 25.33 -2.81
N GLU A 31 -1.05 26.42 -2.58
CA GLU A 31 -0.04 26.97 -3.49
C GLU A 31 1.10 25.99 -3.75
N GLN A 32 1.65 25.38 -2.68
CA GLN A 32 2.69 24.35 -2.79
C GLN A 32 2.23 23.13 -3.59
N LEU A 33 0.98 22.70 -3.40
CA LEU A 33 0.40 21.60 -4.18
C LEU A 33 0.24 21.97 -5.66
N LYS A 34 -0.12 23.22 -5.96
CA LYS A 34 -0.19 23.72 -7.35
C LYS A 34 1.19 23.71 -8.00
N THR A 35 2.24 24.11 -7.28
CA THR A 35 3.62 24.07 -7.78
C THR A 35 4.07 22.64 -8.09
N LEU A 36 3.79 21.69 -7.19
CA LEU A 36 4.08 20.27 -7.41
C LEU A 36 3.32 19.69 -8.61
N LEU A 37 2.03 20.01 -8.75
CA LEU A 37 1.22 19.58 -9.89
C LEU A 37 1.77 20.16 -11.20
N LYS A 38 2.17 21.44 -11.21
CA LYS A 38 2.77 22.09 -12.38
C LYS A 38 4.10 21.43 -12.77
N ALA A 39 4.97 21.18 -11.80
CA ALA A 39 6.22 20.46 -12.01
C ALA A 39 5.99 19.04 -12.53
N ALA A 40 4.97 18.35 -12.05
CA ALA A 40 4.56 17.03 -12.51
C ALA A 40 3.80 17.03 -13.86
N SER A 41 3.61 18.19 -14.50
CA SER A 41 2.81 18.35 -15.73
C SER A 41 1.35 17.85 -15.58
N LEU A 42 0.77 18.00 -14.39
CA LEU A 42 -0.61 17.59 -14.07
C LEU A 42 -1.57 18.79 -14.01
N PRO A 43 -2.89 18.58 -14.22
CA PRO A 43 -3.88 19.64 -14.11
C PRO A 43 -3.94 20.24 -12.69
N VAL A 44 -3.84 21.57 -12.61
CA VAL A 44 -3.76 22.33 -11.35
C VAL A 44 -5.14 22.68 -10.76
N SER A 45 -6.23 22.46 -11.51
CA SER A 45 -7.59 22.89 -11.17
C SER A 45 -8.27 22.05 -10.06
N GLY A 46 -9.22 22.63 -9.33
CA GLY A 46 -10.06 21.92 -8.36
C GLY A 46 -9.68 22.12 -6.88
N THR A 47 -10.38 21.41 -6.00
CA THR A 47 -10.19 21.50 -4.54
C THR A 47 -8.88 20.86 -4.10
N LYS A 48 -8.36 21.26 -2.93
CA LYS A 48 -7.14 20.69 -2.32
C LYS A 48 -7.16 19.16 -2.27
N SER A 49 -8.31 18.57 -1.96
CA SER A 49 -8.49 17.10 -1.93
C SER A 49 -8.24 16.47 -3.31
N LYS A 50 -8.83 17.04 -4.38
CA LYS A 50 -8.62 16.56 -5.76
C LYS A 50 -7.18 16.75 -6.21
N GLN A 51 -6.52 17.82 -5.78
CA GLN A 51 -5.10 18.06 -6.08
C GLN A 51 -4.22 16.98 -5.46
N ILE A 52 -4.48 16.62 -4.20
CA ILE A 52 -3.75 15.53 -3.50
C ILE A 52 -4.02 14.19 -4.17
N GLU A 53 -5.27 13.88 -4.51
CA GLU A 53 -5.64 12.64 -5.19
C GLU A 53 -4.86 12.45 -6.51
N ARG A 54 -4.73 13.50 -7.32
CA ARG A 54 -3.92 13.45 -8.56
C ARG A 54 -2.44 13.21 -8.29
N LEU A 55 -1.87 13.84 -7.26
CA LEU A 55 -0.48 13.59 -6.85
C LEU A 55 -0.29 12.16 -6.33
N LEU A 56 -1.31 11.54 -5.73
CA LEU A 56 -1.25 10.14 -5.30
C LEU A 56 -1.39 9.15 -6.47
N GLN A 57 -2.14 9.50 -7.50
CA GLN A 57 -2.31 8.67 -8.69
C GLN A 57 -1.11 8.73 -9.64
N CYS A 58 -0.35 9.83 -9.63
CA CYS A 58 0.83 9.98 -10.48
C CYS A 58 2.03 9.16 -9.94
N PRO A 59 2.61 8.24 -10.73
CA PRO A 59 3.72 7.40 -10.29
C PRO A 59 4.97 8.18 -9.82
N LEU A 60 5.25 9.33 -10.44
CA LEU A 60 6.42 10.16 -10.13
C LEU A 60 6.33 10.77 -8.72
N THR A 61 5.14 11.17 -8.29
CA THR A 61 4.92 11.83 -7.00
C THR A 61 4.51 10.87 -5.89
N ASN A 62 3.86 9.75 -6.23
CA ASN A 62 3.33 8.78 -5.27
C ASN A 62 4.42 8.18 -4.36
N ILE A 63 5.64 7.98 -4.88
CA ILE A 63 6.77 7.45 -4.11
C ILE A 63 7.16 8.33 -2.90
N TYR A 64 6.81 9.61 -2.91
CA TYR A 64 7.13 10.57 -1.84
C TYR A 64 5.97 10.80 -0.87
N ALA A 65 4.78 10.26 -1.16
CA ALA A 65 3.54 10.51 -0.44
C ALA A 65 3.46 9.88 0.97
N PRO A 66 3.94 8.64 1.20
CA PRO A 66 3.81 7.99 2.49
C PRO A 66 4.63 8.70 3.56
N GLU A 67 3.99 9.08 4.67
CA GLU A 67 4.67 9.62 5.85
C GLU A 67 4.31 8.79 7.08
N ILE A 68 5.23 7.93 7.52
CA ILE A 68 4.99 7.11 8.71
C ILE A 68 5.11 8.00 9.96
N ARG A 69 3.97 8.25 10.61
CA ARG A 69 3.95 8.72 12.01
C ARG A 69 3.98 7.51 12.94
N GLY A 70 5.19 7.09 13.29
CA GLY A 70 5.42 6.04 14.30
C GLY A 70 5.60 4.65 13.72
N MET A 71 6.71 4.02 14.10
CA MET A 71 7.13 2.64 13.85
C MET A 71 7.42 2.27 12.38
N ASN A 72 8.72 2.41 12.04
CA ASN A 72 9.42 1.99 10.83
C ASN A 72 9.28 0.48 10.50
N MET A 73 8.16 0.02 9.94
CA MET A 73 8.01 -1.42 9.63
C MET A 73 7.63 -1.77 8.18
N PHE A 74 7.56 -0.81 7.25
CA PHE A 74 7.29 -1.12 5.84
C PHE A 74 8.32 -0.46 4.93
N ASN A 75 9.10 -1.27 4.20
CA ASN A 75 10.27 -0.92 3.36
C ASN A 75 9.99 -0.02 2.13
N ASN A 76 8.85 0.65 2.06
CA ASN A 76 8.46 1.41 0.86
C ASN A 76 8.48 2.93 1.04
N TYR A 77 9.00 3.46 2.15
CA TYR A 77 9.14 4.90 2.32
C TYR A 77 10.54 5.38 1.90
N ILE A 78 10.57 6.54 1.25
CA ILE A 78 11.82 7.24 0.94
C ILE A 78 12.18 8.17 2.11
N THR A 79 13.37 7.97 2.71
CA THR A 79 13.91 8.85 3.75
C THR A 79 14.44 10.16 3.16
N LEU A 80 14.56 11.21 3.98
CA LEU A 80 15.13 12.49 3.53
C LEU A 80 16.56 12.32 2.99
N GLU A 81 17.34 11.43 3.59
CA GLU A 81 18.70 11.11 3.12
C GLU A 81 18.70 10.45 1.75
N GLN A 82 17.74 9.55 1.48
CA GLN A 82 17.56 8.95 0.16
C GLN A 82 17.13 9.99 -0.89
N ILE A 83 16.26 10.94 -0.53
CA ILE A 83 15.90 12.06 -1.43
C ILE A 83 17.16 12.87 -1.77
N LYS A 84 17.99 13.22 -0.77
CA LYS A 84 19.24 13.94 -0.98
C LYS A 84 20.26 13.13 -1.80
N ALA A 85 20.31 11.81 -1.62
CA ALA A 85 21.14 10.92 -2.43
C ALA A 85 20.71 10.94 -3.90
N ARG A 86 19.41 10.82 -4.18
CA ARG A 86 18.85 10.96 -5.54
C ARG A 86 19.13 12.32 -6.16
N CYS A 87 19.05 13.39 -5.38
CA CYS A 87 19.44 14.72 -5.87
C CYS A 87 20.90 14.75 -6.32
N ARG A 88 21.83 14.17 -5.53
CA ARG A 88 23.25 14.10 -5.89
C ARG A 88 23.49 13.25 -7.15
N GLU A 89 22.79 12.13 -7.26
CA GLU A 89 22.84 11.24 -8.43
C GLU A 89 22.36 11.96 -9.70
N ALA A 90 21.27 12.73 -9.59
CA ALA A 90 20.74 13.59 -10.65
C ALA A 90 21.55 14.88 -10.88
N LYS A 91 22.68 15.08 -10.18
CA LYS A 91 23.52 16.29 -10.23
C LYS A 91 22.77 17.59 -9.85
N LEU A 92 21.76 17.48 -9.00
CA LEU A 92 20.98 18.58 -8.43
C LEU A 92 21.51 18.98 -7.05
N SER A 93 21.29 20.22 -6.63
CA SER A 93 21.67 20.69 -5.28
C SER A 93 20.94 19.89 -4.19
N PRO A 94 21.62 19.34 -3.16
CA PRO A 94 21.01 18.57 -2.08
C PRO A 94 20.50 19.42 -0.89
N GLY A 95 20.62 20.75 -0.97
CA GLY A 95 20.16 21.69 0.07
C GLY A 95 18.70 22.10 -0.09
N GLY A 96 18.02 22.40 1.03
CA GLY A 96 16.64 22.91 1.05
C GLY A 96 15.68 22.09 1.91
N SER A 97 14.41 22.49 1.91
CA SER A 97 13.35 21.74 2.57
C SER A 97 13.04 20.43 1.81
N LYS A 98 12.37 19.46 2.46
CA LYS A 98 11.91 18.23 1.77
C LYS A 98 11.09 18.56 0.52
N PHE A 99 10.30 19.63 0.58
CA PHE A 99 9.50 20.11 -0.54
C PHE A 99 10.37 20.51 -1.73
N ASP A 100 11.39 21.34 -1.51
CA ASP A 100 12.28 21.82 -2.59
C ASP A 100 13.05 20.68 -3.25
N LEU A 101 13.47 19.68 -2.45
CA LEU A 101 14.18 18.52 -2.97
C LEU A 101 13.28 17.65 -3.85
N VAL A 102 12.04 17.39 -3.40
CA VAL A 102 11.06 16.61 -4.17
C VAL A 102 10.67 17.36 -5.45
N LEU A 103 10.50 18.69 -5.37
CA LEU A 103 10.17 19.52 -6.53
C LEU A 103 11.24 19.42 -7.62
N ARG A 104 12.52 19.61 -7.27
CA ARG A 104 13.63 19.53 -8.24
C ARG A 104 13.76 18.15 -8.88
N LEU A 105 13.54 17.08 -8.10
CA LEU A 105 13.56 15.71 -8.63
C LEU A 105 12.45 15.50 -9.66
N ILE A 106 11.22 15.95 -9.36
CA ILE A 106 10.09 15.84 -10.29
C ILE A 106 10.34 16.64 -11.57
N GLU A 107 10.85 17.87 -11.46
CA GLU A 107 11.20 18.70 -12.62
C GLU A 107 12.24 18.00 -13.51
N ASN A 108 13.30 17.46 -12.90
CA ASN A 108 14.35 16.75 -13.63
C ASN A 108 13.85 15.45 -14.28
N ASP A 109 13.03 14.67 -13.59
CA ASP A 109 12.47 13.40 -14.12
C ASP A 109 11.52 13.68 -15.30
N ASN A 110 10.75 14.77 -15.23
CA ASN A 110 9.89 15.19 -16.34
C ASN A 110 10.69 15.73 -17.52
N ASP A 111 11.73 16.53 -17.30
CA ASP A 111 12.62 17.00 -18.36
C ASP A 111 13.32 15.84 -19.07
N ALA A 112 13.74 14.82 -18.32
CA ALA A 112 14.33 13.60 -18.88
C ALA A 112 13.34 12.86 -19.79
N ASN A 113 12.07 12.74 -19.38
CA ASN A 113 11.02 12.10 -20.16
C ASN A 113 10.68 12.89 -21.44
N ILE A 114 10.68 14.23 -21.38
CA ILE A 114 10.49 15.08 -22.57
C ILE A 114 11.64 14.88 -23.55
N ARG A 115 12.89 14.85 -23.06
CA ARG A 115 14.08 14.64 -23.90
C ARG A 115 14.11 13.28 -24.56
N SER A 116 13.70 12.21 -23.88
CA SER A 116 13.66 10.86 -24.47
C SER A 116 12.60 10.71 -25.57
N ASN A 117 11.49 11.44 -25.49
CA ASN A 117 10.40 11.35 -26.46
C ASN A 117 10.59 12.28 -27.67
N THR A 118 11.53 13.22 -27.59
CA THR A 118 11.85 14.10 -28.71
C THR A 118 12.90 13.41 -29.59
N THR A 119 12.43 12.51 -30.46
CA THR A 119 13.24 11.90 -31.52
C THR A 119 14.04 13.00 -32.23
N PRO A 120 15.35 12.84 -32.51
CA PRO A 120 16.16 13.87 -33.15
C PRO A 120 15.66 14.09 -34.58
N SER A 121 14.67 14.97 -34.73
CA SER A 121 14.22 15.49 -36.01
C SER A 121 15.38 16.29 -36.57
N LYS A 122 15.98 15.77 -37.65
CA LYS A 122 17.08 16.39 -38.39
C LYS A 122 16.76 17.86 -38.62
N SER A 123 17.48 18.73 -37.92
CA SER A 123 17.34 20.18 -38.03
C SER A 123 17.74 20.61 -39.44
N ASN A 124 16.75 20.90 -40.28
CA ASN A 124 16.93 21.65 -41.51
C ASN A 124 17.17 23.12 -41.13
N SER A 125 18.43 23.52 -41.07
CA SER A 125 18.88 24.88 -40.78
C SER A 125 18.57 25.82 -41.96
N LYS A 126 17.31 26.27 -42.07
CA LYS A 126 16.97 27.39 -42.96
C LYS A 126 17.06 28.71 -42.21
N LYS A 127 18.26 29.28 -42.25
CA LYS A 127 18.63 30.65 -41.90
C LYS A 127 17.65 31.65 -42.55
N ARG A 128 16.83 32.35 -41.76
CA ARG A 128 16.18 33.60 -42.15
C ARG A 128 16.25 34.60 -41.00
N SER A 129 16.80 35.75 -41.38
CA SER A 129 17.12 36.96 -40.64
C SER A 129 15.94 37.92 -40.56
N ALA A 130 15.97 38.80 -39.55
CA ALA A 130 15.17 40.02 -39.35
C ALA A 130 13.66 39.77 -39.14
N ASP A 131 12.88 40.59 -38.44
CA ASP A 131 12.97 42.02 -38.18
C ASP A 131 12.16 42.34 -36.90
N SER A 132 12.53 43.44 -36.26
CA SER A 132 11.87 44.13 -35.16
C SER A 132 10.38 44.44 -35.41
N ARG A 133 9.57 44.46 -34.34
CA ARG A 133 8.60 45.53 -34.05
C ARG A 133 7.92 45.37 -32.70
N ASP A 134 7.98 46.45 -31.94
CA ASP A 134 7.15 46.81 -30.80
C ASP A 134 5.65 46.73 -31.15
N HIS A 135 4.82 46.31 -30.20
CA HIS A 135 3.48 46.89 -30.02
C HIS A 135 2.91 46.62 -28.63
N ALA A 136 2.28 47.67 -28.12
CA ALA A 136 1.85 47.91 -26.75
C ALA A 136 0.56 47.19 -26.34
N ASP A 137 0.34 47.22 -25.02
CA ASP A 137 -0.92 47.61 -24.34
C ASP A 137 -2.22 46.86 -24.68
N VAL A 138 -2.78 46.10 -23.71
CA VAL A 138 -4.23 46.01 -23.43
C VAL A 138 -4.47 45.51 -21.98
N THR A 139 -4.95 46.43 -21.13
CA THR A 139 -6.10 46.42 -20.19
C THR A 139 -6.61 45.12 -19.50
N PRO A 140 -6.96 45.17 -18.19
CA PRO A 140 -7.54 44.04 -17.44
C PRO A 140 -9.08 44.00 -17.52
N GLY A 141 -9.61 42.80 -17.81
CA GLY A 141 -11.04 42.49 -17.85
C GLY A 141 -11.53 41.77 -16.60
N ASP A 142 -12.37 42.48 -15.86
CA ASP A 142 -13.27 42.06 -14.78
C ASP A 142 -14.35 41.10 -15.32
N CYS A 143 -14.71 40.03 -14.59
CA CYS A 143 -15.94 39.23 -14.85
C CYS A 143 -16.23 38.16 -13.76
N SER A 144 -17.14 38.53 -12.85
CA SER A 144 -18.44 37.87 -12.60
C SER A 144 -18.50 36.41 -12.10
N GLU A 145 -18.68 36.33 -10.78
CA GLU A 145 -19.68 35.54 -10.03
C GLU A 145 -20.83 34.91 -10.86
N SER A 146 -21.08 33.62 -10.65
CA SER A 146 -22.38 32.99 -10.95
C SER A 146 -22.62 31.76 -10.07
N ASP A 147 -23.66 31.89 -9.26
CA ASP A 147 -24.37 30.85 -8.53
C ASP A 147 -25.07 29.86 -9.47
N ALA A 148 -25.08 28.58 -9.12
CA ALA A 148 -26.05 27.62 -9.65
C ALA A 148 -26.24 26.40 -8.71
N GLU A 149 -27.30 26.52 -7.91
CA GLU A 149 -28.47 25.64 -7.90
C GLU A 149 -28.34 24.14 -7.51
N SER A 150 -29.03 23.83 -6.43
CA SER A 150 -29.25 22.54 -5.79
C SER A 150 -30.25 21.66 -6.55
N VAL A 151 -29.90 20.40 -6.82
CA VAL A 151 -30.85 19.37 -7.28
C VAL A 151 -30.88 18.19 -6.32
N ALA A 152 -32.06 17.96 -5.74
CA ALA A 152 -32.38 16.88 -4.82
C ALA A 152 -32.61 15.54 -5.55
N PRO A 153 -32.14 14.39 -5.03
CA PRO A 153 -32.46 13.09 -5.61
C PRO A 153 -33.69 12.43 -4.95
N SER A 154 -34.72 12.22 -5.77
CA SER A 154 -35.97 11.53 -5.48
C SER A 154 -35.77 10.03 -5.19
N LYS A 155 -36.32 9.58 -4.04
CA LYS A 155 -36.31 8.19 -3.57
C LYS A 155 -37.29 7.31 -4.37
N LYS A 156 -36.80 6.49 -5.30
CA LYS A 156 -37.58 5.44 -5.97
C LYS A 156 -37.39 4.09 -5.26
N LYS A 157 -38.40 3.64 -4.51
CA LYS A 157 -38.51 2.29 -3.93
C LYS A 157 -38.56 1.24 -5.05
N ARG A 158 -37.55 0.39 -5.14
CA ARG A 158 -37.56 -0.83 -5.96
C ARG A 158 -37.94 -2.04 -5.11
N LYS A 159 -38.98 -2.76 -5.56
CA LYS A 159 -39.42 -4.06 -5.05
C LYS A 159 -38.34 -5.11 -5.31
N VAL A 160 -37.98 -5.87 -4.27
CA VAL A 160 -37.02 -6.98 -4.34
C VAL A 160 -37.79 -8.25 -4.71
N ALA A 161 -37.45 -8.82 -5.87
CA ALA A 161 -37.89 -10.15 -6.29
C ALA A 161 -36.83 -11.21 -5.90
N PRO A 162 -37.23 -12.48 -5.68
CA PRO A 162 -36.38 -13.52 -5.08
C PRO A 162 -35.29 -14.01 -6.03
N ALA A 163 -34.07 -14.16 -5.48
CA ALA A 163 -32.86 -14.54 -6.19
C ALA A 163 -32.89 -15.99 -6.70
N THR A 164 -32.77 -16.16 -8.01
CA THR A 164 -32.58 -17.44 -8.67
C THR A 164 -31.11 -17.87 -8.64
N LYS A 165 -30.89 -19.10 -8.14
CA LYS A 165 -29.66 -19.90 -8.24
C LYS A 165 -29.21 -20.05 -9.71
N LYS A 166 -28.28 -19.25 -10.23
CA LYS A 166 -27.51 -19.64 -11.44
C LYS A 166 -26.32 -18.74 -11.81
N GLN A 167 -25.27 -18.63 -11.00
CA GLN A 167 -23.99 -18.09 -11.48
C GLN A 167 -22.77 -18.76 -10.80
N ASN A 168 -22.54 -20.04 -11.09
CA ASN A 168 -21.20 -20.65 -10.95
C ASN A 168 -20.46 -20.51 -12.28
N LYS A 169 -20.36 -19.28 -12.80
CA LYS A 169 -19.51 -18.97 -13.95
C LYS A 169 -18.22 -18.37 -13.39
N SER A 170 -17.16 -19.16 -13.48
CA SER A 170 -15.75 -18.75 -13.52
C SER A 170 -15.54 -17.30 -13.06
N LEU A 171 -15.34 -17.12 -11.76
CA LEU A 171 -14.67 -15.94 -11.22
C LEU A 171 -13.18 -16.13 -11.43
N GLU A 172 -12.74 -16.47 -12.64
CA GLU A 172 -11.33 -16.62 -12.97
C GLU A 172 -10.74 -15.24 -13.26
N GLY A 173 -9.45 -15.07 -13.00
CA GLY A 173 -8.71 -13.83 -13.22
C GLY A 173 -8.74 -12.85 -12.04
N GLU A 174 -8.89 -11.55 -12.35
CA GLU A 174 -8.61 -10.44 -11.41
C GLU A 174 -9.45 -10.47 -10.13
N ALA A 175 -10.69 -10.98 -10.21
CA ALA A 175 -11.58 -11.08 -9.06
C ALA A 175 -11.11 -12.13 -8.05
N LEU A 176 -10.60 -13.27 -8.53
CA LEU A 176 -10.01 -14.30 -7.67
C LEU A 176 -8.74 -13.77 -6.98
N GLU A 177 -7.88 -13.09 -7.73
CA GLU A 177 -6.65 -12.49 -7.21
C GLU A 177 -6.92 -11.45 -6.11
N LYS A 178 -7.92 -10.58 -6.30
CA LYS A 178 -8.36 -9.64 -5.25
C LYS A 178 -8.81 -10.36 -3.99
N ARG A 179 -9.55 -11.46 -4.13
CA ARG A 179 -10.01 -12.28 -2.99
C ARG A 179 -8.85 -12.98 -2.29
N LYS A 180 -7.93 -13.61 -3.04
CA LYS A 180 -6.70 -14.21 -2.50
C LYS A 180 -5.94 -13.19 -1.66
N ARG A 181 -5.65 -12.02 -2.24
CA ARG A 181 -4.90 -10.95 -1.58
C ARG A 181 -5.57 -10.49 -0.29
N PHE A 182 -6.88 -10.29 -0.31
CA PHE A 182 -7.64 -9.89 0.87
C PHE A 182 -7.60 -10.96 1.98
N ARG A 183 -7.75 -12.24 1.61
CA ARG A 183 -7.70 -13.36 2.59
C ARG A 183 -6.29 -13.54 3.16
N PHE A 184 -5.24 -13.47 2.34
CA PHE A 184 -3.86 -13.46 2.80
C PHE A 184 -3.58 -12.31 3.75
N GLN A 185 -4.02 -11.10 3.43
CA GLN A 185 -3.83 -9.93 4.30
C GLN A 185 -4.53 -10.14 5.65
N LYS A 186 -5.75 -10.67 5.67
CA LYS A 186 -6.49 -10.98 6.91
C LYS A 186 -5.79 -12.08 7.72
N LEU A 187 -5.33 -13.14 7.05
CA LEU A 187 -4.62 -14.25 7.68
C LEU A 187 -3.31 -13.76 8.31
N ASN A 188 -2.46 -13.08 7.54
CA ASN A 188 -1.17 -12.56 8.00
C ASN A 188 -1.34 -11.54 9.13
N LYS A 189 -2.39 -10.71 9.08
CA LYS A 189 -2.71 -9.81 10.20
C LYS A 189 -3.02 -10.60 11.48
N GLN A 190 -3.84 -11.65 11.41
CA GLN A 190 -4.12 -12.48 12.58
C GLN A 190 -2.89 -13.25 13.08
N ILE A 191 -2.06 -13.75 12.16
CA ILE A 191 -0.78 -14.39 12.51
C ILE A 191 0.08 -13.39 13.27
N PHE A 192 0.24 -12.17 12.76
CA PHE A 192 0.98 -11.08 13.41
C PHE A 192 0.41 -10.74 14.79
N ASP A 193 -0.91 -10.61 14.91
CA ASP A 193 -1.59 -10.35 16.18
C ASP A 193 -1.41 -11.51 17.18
N ARG A 194 -1.28 -12.75 16.71
CA ARG A 194 -1.01 -13.92 17.57
C ARG A 194 0.47 -14.14 17.85
N LEU A 195 1.36 -13.62 17.01
CA LEU A 195 2.79 -13.50 17.24
C LEU A 195 3.12 -12.43 18.29
N GLN A 196 2.10 -11.78 18.89
CA GLN A 196 2.30 -10.79 19.93
C GLN A 196 3.13 -11.32 21.11
N TRP A 197 4.20 -10.59 21.35
CA TRP A 197 5.05 -10.63 22.52
C TRP A 197 4.24 -10.46 23.81
N LYS A 198 3.83 -11.55 24.46
CA LYS A 198 3.38 -11.50 25.87
C LYS A 198 4.43 -10.76 26.69
N ALA A 199 4.03 -9.75 27.48
CA ALA A 199 4.98 -8.89 28.22
C ALA A 199 5.99 -9.65 29.12
N SER A 200 5.74 -10.94 29.40
CA SER A 200 6.61 -11.83 30.16
C SER A 200 7.81 -12.42 29.39
N TYR A 201 8.13 -11.98 28.17
CA TYR A 201 9.30 -12.48 27.41
C TYR A 201 10.66 -12.21 28.06
N LYS A 202 10.73 -11.36 29.10
CA LYS A 202 11.96 -11.08 29.87
C LYS A 202 12.62 -12.30 30.55
N HIS A 203 11.96 -13.46 30.59
CA HIS A 203 12.45 -14.65 31.30
C HIS A 203 12.67 -15.88 30.42
N MET A 204 12.68 -15.74 29.08
CA MET A 204 12.87 -16.89 28.19
C MET A 204 14.30 -16.95 27.66
N ASN A 205 15.21 -17.51 28.45
CA ASN A 205 16.53 -17.94 27.99
C ASN A 205 16.42 -19.39 27.49
N GLY A 206 16.29 -19.59 26.17
CA GLY A 206 16.28 -20.91 25.52
C GLY A 206 15.54 -20.92 24.19
N ASP A 207 15.88 -21.88 23.31
CA ASP A 207 15.24 -22.13 22.00
C ASP A 207 13.78 -22.63 22.15
N PHE A 208 12.89 -21.77 22.63
CA PHE A 208 11.49 -22.11 22.82
C PHE A 208 10.70 -21.91 21.52
N ILE A 209 10.51 -23.01 20.80
CA ILE A 209 9.55 -23.06 19.69
C ILE A 209 8.13 -22.97 20.27
N LYS A 210 7.44 -21.86 20.04
CA LYS A 210 6.03 -21.69 20.45
C LYS A 210 5.11 -21.89 19.26
N GLY A 211 3.96 -22.52 19.51
CA GLY A 211 2.91 -22.73 18.53
C GLY A 211 1.77 -21.72 18.66
N GLY A 212 1.14 -21.39 17.54
CA GLY A 212 -0.09 -20.61 17.47
C GLY A 212 -1.09 -21.24 16.50
N ARG A 213 -2.37 -20.93 16.67
CA ARG A 213 -3.43 -21.28 15.73
C ARG A 213 -4.29 -20.06 15.46
N VAL A 214 -4.52 -19.76 14.18
CA VAL A 214 -5.43 -18.72 13.71
C VAL A 214 -6.50 -19.34 12.82
N GLU A 215 -7.70 -18.75 12.85
CA GLU A 215 -8.84 -19.20 12.06
C GLU A 215 -9.50 -18.00 11.40
N ILE A 216 -9.69 -18.08 10.08
CA ILE A 216 -10.42 -17.08 9.29
C ILE A 216 -11.53 -17.74 8.46
N ASP A 217 -12.62 -17.01 8.25
CA ASP A 217 -13.67 -17.47 7.34
C ASP A 217 -13.16 -17.42 5.88
N CYS A 218 -13.32 -18.53 5.18
CA CYS A 218 -13.00 -18.74 3.78
C CYS A 218 -14.04 -19.71 3.17
N PRO A 219 -15.24 -19.23 2.80
CA PRO A 219 -16.32 -20.10 2.31
C PRO A 219 -16.02 -20.74 0.95
N GLU A 220 -15.05 -20.21 0.22
CA GLU A 220 -14.71 -20.58 -1.16
C GLU A 220 -13.48 -21.50 -1.17
N PRO A 221 -13.64 -22.82 -1.46
CA PRO A 221 -12.51 -23.74 -1.52
C PRO A 221 -11.55 -23.44 -2.67
N GLU A 222 -12.02 -22.80 -3.74
CA GLU A 222 -11.20 -22.40 -4.88
C GLU A 222 -10.17 -21.35 -4.48
N VAL A 223 -10.52 -20.44 -3.57
CA VAL A 223 -9.57 -19.45 -3.02
C VAL A 223 -8.48 -20.15 -2.22
N PHE A 224 -8.81 -21.17 -1.43
CA PHE A 224 -7.80 -21.95 -0.70
C PHE A 224 -6.84 -22.68 -1.65
N ILE A 225 -7.39 -23.37 -2.65
CA ILE A 225 -6.58 -24.06 -3.65
C ILE A 225 -5.69 -23.05 -4.36
N ALA A 226 -6.23 -21.91 -4.78
CA ALA A 226 -5.46 -20.95 -5.54
C ALA A 226 -4.48 -20.10 -4.67
N MET A 227 -4.64 -20.09 -3.34
CA MET A 227 -3.67 -19.50 -2.39
C MET A 227 -2.49 -20.45 -2.10
N PHE A 228 -2.74 -21.76 -2.13
CA PHE A 228 -1.82 -22.76 -1.61
C PHE A 228 -1.56 -23.91 -2.58
N ALA A 229 -1.98 -23.83 -3.83
CA ALA A 229 -1.45 -24.68 -4.89
C ALA A 229 -0.05 -24.16 -5.21
N ASP A 230 0.88 -25.07 -5.48
CA ASP A 230 2.17 -24.66 -6.00
C ASP A 230 1.97 -24.07 -7.39
N ASP A 231 2.17 -22.76 -7.49
CA ASP A 231 2.46 -22.11 -8.77
C ASP A 231 3.89 -22.55 -9.09
N ASP A 232 4.02 -23.65 -9.84
CA ASP A 232 5.30 -24.26 -10.24
C ASP A 232 6.23 -23.26 -10.99
N GLU A 233 5.74 -22.06 -11.32
CA GLU A 233 6.48 -20.99 -11.98
C GLU A 233 7.44 -20.19 -11.08
N CYS A 234 7.29 -20.17 -9.75
CA CYS A 234 8.18 -19.35 -8.90
C CYS A 234 9.58 -19.95 -8.64
N CYS A 235 9.84 -21.19 -9.07
CA CYS A 235 11.12 -21.87 -8.88
C CYS A 235 11.82 -22.12 -10.22
N GLU A 236 12.06 -21.06 -10.99
CA GLU A 236 12.96 -21.09 -12.17
C GLU A 236 14.37 -21.52 -11.72
N GLY A 237 14.69 -22.82 -11.80
CA GLY A 237 16.07 -23.29 -11.60
C GLY A 237 16.27 -24.71 -11.08
N LYS A 238 15.22 -25.48 -10.76
CA LYS A 238 15.37 -26.90 -10.36
C LYS A 238 14.43 -27.80 -11.13
N SER A 239 14.74 -28.03 -12.40
CA SER A 239 14.17 -29.10 -13.23
C SER A 239 14.62 -30.47 -12.71
N LYS A 240 13.97 -30.96 -11.64
CA LYS A 240 14.00 -32.39 -11.31
C LYS A 240 12.91 -33.09 -12.13
N SER A 241 13.34 -33.84 -13.13
CA SER A 241 12.52 -34.80 -13.85
C SER A 241 12.00 -35.86 -12.86
N MET A 242 10.70 -35.79 -12.54
CA MET A 242 9.96 -36.92 -11.97
C MET A 242 8.74 -37.16 -12.84
N GLU A 243 8.97 -37.88 -13.94
CA GLU A 243 7.94 -38.49 -14.74
C GLU A 243 7.50 -39.78 -14.04
N GLY A 244 6.28 -39.79 -13.48
CA GLY A 244 5.64 -41.03 -13.06
C GLY A 244 4.98 -41.02 -11.68
N LYS A 245 3.75 -40.48 -11.59
CA LYS A 245 2.56 -41.17 -11.06
C LYS A 245 1.37 -40.21 -10.97
N LEU A 246 0.53 -40.27 -12.00
CA LEU A 246 -0.82 -39.74 -12.01
C LEU A 246 -1.73 -40.61 -11.14
N LYS A 247 -2.17 -40.09 -9.99
CA LYS A 247 -3.57 -40.19 -9.51
C LYS A 247 -3.81 -39.27 -8.31
N GLY A 248 -4.40 -38.10 -8.57
CA GLY A 248 -5.30 -37.41 -7.65
C GLY A 248 -4.71 -36.41 -6.64
N ASP A 249 -3.40 -36.35 -6.46
CA ASP A 249 -2.80 -35.42 -5.49
C ASP A 249 -2.45 -34.08 -6.18
N THR A 250 -3.35 -33.11 -6.09
CA THR A 250 -3.08 -31.72 -6.51
C THR A 250 -1.94 -31.14 -5.66
N ASN A 251 -0.78 -30.88 -6.26
CA ASN A 251 0.30 -29.99 -5.80
C ASN A 251 0.42 -29.82 -4.27
N GLY A 252 0.62 -30.93 -3.53
CA GLY A 252 0.83 -30.93 -2.08
C GLY A 252 -0.40 -30.67 -1.19
N ILE A 253 -1.59 -30.40 -1.76
CA ILE A 253 -2.85 -30.28 -1.04
C ILE A 253 -3.48 -31.66 -0.88
N LYS A 254 -3.63 -32.11 0.36
CA LYS A 254 -4.35 -33.34 0.71
C LYS A 254 -5.83 -33.04 0.92
N LYS A 255 -6.69 -33.77 0.20
CA LYS A 255 -8.14 -33.76 0.40
C LYS A 255 -8.56 -35.01 1.19
N ALA A 256 -9.07 -34.81 2.39
CA ALA A 256 -9.64 -35.90 3.18
C ALA A 256 -11.03 -36.30 2.66
N SER A 257 -11.48 -37.52 2.99
CA SER A 257 -12.84 -38.00 2.70
C SER A 257 -13.93 -37.11 3.32
N SER A 258 -13.61 -36.40 4.40
CA SER A 258 -14.48 -35.39 5.03
C SER A 258 -14.63 -34.08 4.24
N GLY A 259 -13.96 -33.95 3.09
CA GLY A 259 -13.90 -32.71 2.32
C GLY A 259 -12.94 -31.66 2.89
N LYS A 260 -12.21 -31.99 3.98
CA LYS A 260 -11.14 -31.13 4.51
C LYS A 260 -9.99 -31.04 3.50
N LEU A 261 -9.62 -29.82 3.12
CA LEU A 261 -8.40 -29.55 2.36
C LEU A 261 -7.28 -29.18 3.33
N SER A 262 -6.07 -29.68 3.12
CA SER A 262 -4.93 -29.36 3.99
C SER A 262 -3.62 -29.35 3.23
N ARG A 263 -2.73 -28.42 3.61
CA ARG A 263 -1.36 -28.33 3.11
C ARG A 263 -0.41 -28.15 4.29
N SER A 264 0.72 -28.84 4.24
CA SER A 264 1.78 -28.77 5.26
C SER A 264 3.07 -28.27 4.63
N PHE A 265 3.70 -27.28 5.25
CA PHE A 265 4.98 -26.70 4.85
C PHE A 265 6.09 -27.35 5.67
N LYS A 266 7.09 -27.91 4.98
CA LYS A 266 8.16 -28.69 5.61
C LYS A 266 9.40 -27.83 5.85
N THR A 267 9.69 -26.92 4.94
CA THR A 267 10.83 -26.01 5.03
C THR A 267 10.37 -24.58 5.33
N ASP A 268 11.30 -23.75 5.83
CA ASP A 268 11.03 -22.32 6.03
C ASP A 268 10.82 -21.62 4.67
N ASP A 269 11.53 -22.06 3.62
CA ASP A 269 11.37 -21.55 2.24
C ASP A 269 9.94 -21.81 1.73
N ASP A 270 9.37 -23.00 1.98
CA ASP A 270 7.98 -23.31 1.59
C ASP A 270 6.99 -22.33 2.22
N VAL A 271 7.25 -21.93 3.48
CA VAL A 271 6.42 -20.96 4.21
C VAL A 271 6.54 -19.58 3.56
N GLU A 272 7.76 -19.12 3.28
CA GLU A 272 7.98 -17.80 2.66
C GLU A 272 7.39 -17.73 1.25
N CYS A 273 7.58 -18.77 0.42
CA CYS A 273 7.02 -18.87 -0.92
C CYS A 273 5.48 -18.92 -0.93
N SER A 274 4.86 -19.47 0.12
CA SER A 274 3.40 -19.48 0.25
C SER A 274 2.76 -18.12 0.52
N GLY A 275 3.56 -17.05 0.71
CA GLY A 275 3.07 -15.71 1.03
C GLY A 275 2.61 -15.54 2.48
N LEU A 276 2.75 -16.57 3.32
CA LEU A 276 2.57 -16.48 4.76
C LEU A 276 3.70 -15.64 5.36
N LYS A 277 3.35 -14.52 5.98
CA LYS A 277 4.31 -13.58 6.58
C LYS A 277 4.02 -13.44 8.07
N GLY A 278 5.06 -13.66 8.87
CA GLY A 278 5.00 -13.56 10.32
C GLY A 278 6.36 -13.22 10.91
N LYS A 279 6.87 -12.03 10.62
CA LYS A 279 8.07 -11.45 11.27
C LYS A 279 7.63 -10.30 12.14
N THR A 280 7.97 -10.33 13.43
CA THR A 280 7.67 -9.23 14.36
C THR A 280 8.92 -8.87 15.16
N TYR A 281 9.19 -7.57 15.33
CA TYR A 281 10.36 -7.09 16.05
C TYR A 281 9.94 -6.40 17.35
N ARG A 282 10.65 -6.70 18.44
CA ARG A 282 10.47 -5.99 19.71
C ARG A 282 11.75 -6.01 20.53
N LEU A 283 12.19 -4.82 20.98
CA LEU A 283 13.33 -4.64 21.89
C LEU A 283 14.65 -5.31 21.41
N GLY A 284 14.89 -5.31 20.09
CA GLY A 284 16.10 -5.91 19.50
C GLY A 284 16.00 -7.41 19.22
N SER A 285 14.88 -8.06 19.58
CA SER A 285 14.60 -9.45 19.28
C SER A 285 13.60 -9.58 18.12
N GLU A 286 13.70 -10.69 17.37
CA GLU A 286 12.90 -11.00 16.19
C GLU A 286 12.13 -12.30 16.38
N ALA A 287 10.80 -12.25 16.28
CA ALA A 287 9.97 -13.45 16.20
C ALA A 287 9.70 -13.80 14.74
N VAL A 288 10.17 -14.97 14.30
CA VAL A 288 10.05 -15.45 12.91
C VAL A 288 9.20 -16.72 12.88
N LEU A 289 8.23 -16.76 11.96
CA LEU A 289 7.47 -17.97 11.65
C LEU A 289 8.43 -19.08 11.18
N LYS A 290 8.31 -20.27 11.74
CA LYS A 290 9.13 -21.44 11.42
C LYS A 290 8.30 -22.61 10.95
N SER A 291 8.91 -23.45 10.12
CA SER A 291 8.37 -24.78 9.84
C SER A 291 8.49 -25.70 11.09
N PRO A 292 7.65 -26.73 11.23
CA PRO A 292 6.50 -27.04 10.39
C PRO A 292 5.31 -26.11 10.65
N THR A 293 4.70 -25.65 9.56
CA THR A 293 3.42 -24.91 9.56
C THR A 293 2.42 -25.65 8.70
N SER A 294 1.14 -25.63 9.07
CA SER A 294 0.09 -26.28 8.28
C SER A 294 -1.13 -25.37 8.16
N VAL A 295 -1.75 -25.43 6.99
CA VAL A 295 -3.01 -24.75 6.68
C VAL A 295 -4.05 -25.78 6.32
N SER A 296 -5.29 -25.56 6.77
CA SER A 296 -6.40 -26.45 6.41
C SER A 296 -7.71 -25.69 6.29
N LEU A 297 -8.52 -26.09 5.32
CA LEU A 297 -9.87 -25.60 5.10
C LEU A 297 -10.89 -26.67 5.47
N HIS A 298 -11.82 -26.34 6.36
CA HIS A 298 -12.90 -27.23 6.79
C HIS A 298 -14.15 -26.42 7.09
N HIS A 299 -15.30 -26.79 6.51
CA HIS A 299 -16.59 -26.09 6.68
C HIS A 299 -16.51 -24.57 6.45
N GLY A 300 -15.78 -24.15 5.41
CA GLY A 300 -15.61 -22.72 5.10
C GLY A 300 -14.75 -21.95 6.09
N LYS A 301 -14.00 -22.64 6.97
CA LYS A 301 -13.03 -22.03 7.90
C LYS A 301 -11.62 -22.46 7.52
N LEU A 302 -10.76 -21.48 7.29
CA LEU A 302 -9.33 -21.65 7.06
C LEU A 302 -8.61 -21.54 8.40
N ALA A 303 -8.04 -22.65 8.86
CA ALA A 303 -7.19 -22.73 10.04
C ALA A 303 -5.72 -22.79 9.63
N CYS A 304 -4.88 -21.95 10.22
CA CYS A 304 -3.42 -22.01 10.10
C CYS A 304 -2.80 -22.29 11.48
N SER A 305 -2.08 -23.39 11.58
CA SER A 305 -1.31 -23.78 12.75
C SER A 305 0.17 -23.57 12.44
N PHE A 306 0.82 -22.69 13.19
CA PHE A 306 2.20 -22.29 12.93
C PHE A 306 3.05 -22.40 14.18
N LYS A 307 4.36 -22.52 13.96
CA LYS A 307 5.38 -22.40 15.00
C LYS A 307 6.18 -21.13 14.77
N TYR A 308 6.76 -20.56 15.82
CA TYR A 308 7.66 -19.43 15.69
C TYR A 308 8.78 -19.53 16.72
N THR A 309 9.92 -18.98 16.33
CA THR A 309 11.10 -18.83 17.19
C THR A 309 11.33 -17.36 17.43
N VAL A 310 11.77 -17.01 18.64
CA VAL A 310 12.20 -15.68 19.00
C VAL A 310 13.72 -15.69 19.07
N MET A 311 14.37 -14.91 18.20
CA MET A 311 15.81 -14.69 18.18
C MET A 311 16.16 -13.37 18.86
#